data_AF-A0A948C635-F1
#
_entry.id   AF-A0A948C635-F1
#
_cell.length_a   1.000
_cell.length_b   1.000
_cell.length_c   1.000
_cell.angle_alpha   90.00
_cell.angle_beta   90.00
_cell.angle_gamma   90.00
#
_symmetry.space_group_name_H-M   'P 1'
#
loop_
_entity.id
_entity.type
_entity.pdbx_description
1 polymer ?
#
loop_
_entity_poly.entity_id
_entity_poly.type
_entity_poly.pdbx_seq_one_letter_code
_entity_poly.pdbx_strand_id
1 'polypeptide(L)' 'MDEEKILPYIDFKISFSGMTLQHGLAKLVLFEQLYRVSMIWG' A
#
# COMPACT_ATOMS: atom_id res chain seq x y z
N MET A 1 1.91 -6.32 -17.37
CA MET A 1 1.79 -4.86 -17.26
C MET A 1 3.18 -4.34 -16.99
N ASP A 2 3.76 -3.62 -17.93
CA ASP A 2 5.15 -3.12 -17.81
C ASP A 2 5.22 -2.07 -16.68
N GLU A 3 5.89 -2.40 -15.58
CA GLU A 3 6.00 -1.54 -14.39
C GLU A 3 6.56 -0.15 -14.71
N GLU A 4 7.44 -0.03 -15.71
CA GLU A 4 8.04 1.22 -16.16
C GLU A 4 7.01 2.27 -16.64
N LYS A 5 5.86 1.83 -17.15
CA LYS A 5 4.81 2.75 -17.64
C LYS A 5 3.93 3.29 -16.52
N ILE A 6 3.95 2.66 -15.34
CA ILE A 6 3.03 2.98 -14.23
C ILE A 6 3.70 3.95 -13.25
N LEU A 7 5.02 3.83 -13.07
CA LEU A 7 5.82 4.72 -12.23
C LEU A 7 5.55 6.22 -12.41
N PRO A 8 5.40 6.79 -13.63
CA PRO A 8 5.12 8.22 -13.78
C PRO A 8 3.73 8.65 -13.27
N TYR A 9 2.82 7.71 -13.01
CA TYR A 9 1.48 7.98 -12.47
C TYR A 9 1.38 7.69 -10.96
N ILE A 10 2.49 7.34 -10.31
CA ILE A 10 2.53 7.04 -8.87
C ILE A 10 3.20 8.22 -8.16
N ASP A 11 2.37 9.10 -7.58
CA ASP A 11 2.86 10.22 -6.78
C ASP A 11 3.54 9.78 -5.47
N PHE A 12 3.09 8.64 -4.91
CA PHE A 12 3.57 8.12 -3.63
C PHE A 12 3.80 6.61 -3.66
N LYS A 13 5.01 6.20 -3.27
CA LYS A 13 5.37 4.78 -3.10
C LYS A 13 5.52 4.48 -1.61
N ILE A 14 4.64 3.61 -1.10
CA ILE A 14 4.61 3.20 0.31
C ILE A 14 4.99 1.73 0.40
N SER A 15 5.87 1.40 1.35
CA SER A 15 6.24 0.02 1.67
C SER A 15 5.70 -0.36 3.05
N PHE A 16 4.91 -1.43 3.13
CA PHE A 16 4.37 -1.93 4.40
C PHE A 16 5.39 -2.76 5.21
N SER A 17 6.30 -3.46 4.53
CA SER A 17 7.27 -4.36 5.14
C SER A 17 8.44 -4.63 4.17
N GLY A 18 9.59 -5.07 4.70
CA GLY A 18 10.70 -5.59 3.87
C GLY A 18 10.44 -6.97 3.27
N MET A 19 9.32 -7.62 3.62
CA MET A 19 8.90 -8.91 3.07
C MET A 19 8.03 -8.74 1.83
N THR A 20 8.11 -9.69 0.90
CA THR A 20 7.17 -9.74 -0.23
C THR A 20 5.84 -10.30 0.25
N LEU A 21 4.82 -9.46 0.27
CA LEU A 21 3.47 -9.87 0.64
C LEU A 21 2.72 -10.44 -0.57
N GLN A 22 1.90 -11.47 -0.33
CA GLN A 22 0.91 -11.89 -1.32
C GLN A 22 -0.08 -10.74 -1.59
N HIS A 23 -0.52 -10.58 -2.84
CA HIS A 23 -1.37 -9.45 -3.26
C HIS A 23 -2.63 -9.27 -2.41
N GLY A 24 -3.33 -10.37 -2.09
CA GLY A 24 -4.51 -10.33 -1.24
C GLY A 24 -4.21 -9.84 0.18
N LEU A 25 -3.09 -10.30 0.75
CA LEU A 25 -2.64 -9.87 2.07
C LEU A 25 -2.20 -8.40 2.06
N ALA A 26 -1.51 -7.94 1.02
CA ALA A 26 -1.10 -6.55 0.87
C ALA A 26 -2.31 -5.59 0.86
N LYS A 27 -3.41 -5.97 0.19
CA LYS A 27 -4.67 -5.20 0.23
C LYS A 27 -5.29 -5.15 1.63
N LEU A 28 -5.36 -6.29 2.31
CA LEU A 28 -5.88 -6.39 3.67
C LEU A 28 -5.09 -5.48 4.63
N VAL A 29 -3.75 -5.53 4.55
CA VAL A 29 -2.86 -4.68 5.34
C VAL A 29 -3.10 -3.21 5.02
N LEU A 30 -3.22 -2.82 3.75
CA LEU A 30 -3.54 -1.43 3.38
C LEU A 30 -4.84 -0.94 4.03
N PHE A 31 -5.92 -1.71 3.96
CA PHE A 31 -7.20 -1.32 4.57
C PHE A 31 -7.13 -1.21 6.09
N GLU A 32 -6.45 -2.13 6.75
CA GLU A 32 -6.26 -2.11 8.20
C GLU A 32 -5.45 -0.89 8.65
N GLN A 33 -4.39 -0.53 7.91
CA GLN A 33 -3.60 0.65 8.20
C GLN A 33 -4.39 1.95 7.99
N LEU A 34 -5.21 2.05 6.92
CA LEU A 34 -6.09 3.20 6.70
C LEU A 34 -7.12 3.36 7.82
N TYR A 35 -7.69 2.25 8.29
CA TYR A 35 -8.60 2.24 9.44
C TYR A 35 -7.88 2.72 10.71
N ARG A 36 -6.69 2.19 10.99
CA ARG A 36 -5.88 2.58 12.15
C ARG A 36 -5.51 4.06 12.14
N VAL A 37 -5.11 4.60 10.99
CA VAL A 37 -4.86 6.04 10.84
C VAL A 37 -6.12 6.84 11.13
N SER A 38 -7.27 6.43 10.60
CA SER A 38 -8.54 7.12 10.86
C SER A 38 -8.89 7.14 12.36
N MET A 39 -8.59 6.06 13.09
CA MET A 39 -8.79 5.96 14.54
C MET A 39 -7.79 6.78 15.38
N ILE A 40 -6.60 7.09 14.86
CA ILE A 40 -5.60 7.92 15.55
C ILE A 40 -5.93 9.41 15.37
N TRP A 41 -6.49 9.77 14.22
CA TRP A 41 -6.76 11.16 13.84
C TRP A 41 -8.19 11.63 14.14
N GLY A 42 -9.13 10.71 14.36
CA GLY A 42 -10.50 10.99 14.80
C GLY A 42 -10.64 10.98 16.31
#